data_AF-A0A084Y2X6-F1
#
_entry.id   AF-A0A084Y2X6-F1
#
_cell.length_a   1.000
_cell.length_b   1.000
_cell.length_c   1.000
_cell.angle_alpha   90.00
_cell.angle_beta   90.00
_cell.angle_gamma   90.00
#
_symmetry.space_group_name_H-M   'P 1'
#
loop_
_entity.id
_entity.type
_entity.pdbx_description
1 polymer ?
#
loop_
_entity_poly.entity_id
_entity_poly.type
_entity_poly.pdbx_seq_one_letter_code
_entity_poly.pdbx_strand_id
1 'polypeptide(L)'
;MECLIGHRSEQLEAGSRRRVEYEIQAIALGATAQWLQAANPGAALQLTGFLAARSRNSKQPRLHITTIEFVEGNQDGKVLQKEG
;
A
#
# COMPACT_ATOMS: atom_id res chain seq x y z
N MET A 1 11.81 -5.32 -4.01
CA MET A 1 11.57 -3.89 -3.73
C MET A 1 11.12 -3.76 -2.29
N GLU A 2 11.70 -2.84 -1.52
CA GLU A 2 11.27 -2.54 -0.15
C GLU A 2 10.69 -1.12 -0.11
N CYS A 3 9.65 -0.91 0.70
CA CYS A 3 9.07 0.42 0.92
C CYS A 3 8.38 0.51 2.29
N LEU A 4 7.96 1.72 2.65
CA LEU A 4 7.10 1.98 3.81
C LEU A 4 5.69 2.28 3.30
N ILE A 5 4.69 1.61 3.88
CA ILE A 5 3.28 1.82 3.57
C ILE A 5 2.61 2.54 4.72
N GLY A 6 2.04 3.72 4.43
CA GLY A 6 1.15 4.42 5.35
C GLY A 6 -0.27 3.88 5.23
N HIS A 7 -0.83 3.40 6.33
CA HIS A 7 -2.23 3.02 6.46
C HIS A 7 -2.99 4.05 7.30
N ARG A 8 -4.13 4.50 6.78
CA ARG A 8 -5.06 5.39 7.49
C ARG A 8 -6.49 4.91 7.27
N SER A 9 -7.24 4.70 8.35
CA SER A 9 -8.64 4.29 8.28
C SER A 9 -9.41 4.59 9.57
N GLU A 10 -10.72 4.30 9.57
CA GLU A 10 -11.53 4.18 10.78
C GLU A 10 -12.08 2.75 10.88
N GLN A 11 -11.92 2.14 12.05
CA GLN A 11 -12.38 0.78 12.34
C GLN A 11 -13.48 0.82 13.41
N LEU A 12 -14.29 -0.24 13.45
CA LEU A 12 -15.22 -0.48 14.55
C LEU A 12 -14.57 -1.42 15.56
N GLU A 13 -14.42 -0.99 16.81
CA GLU A 13 -13.82 -1.77 17.88
C GLU A 13 -14.70 -1.66 19.13
N ALA A 14 -15.21 -2.80 19.61
CA ALA A 14 -16.15 -2.88 20.75
C ALA A 14 -17.33 -1.87 20.65
N GLY A 15 -17.87 -1.70 19.43
CA GLY A 15 -18.99 -0.77 19.17
C GLY A 15 -18.59 0.70 19.01
N SER A 16 -17.32 1.05 19.17
CA SER A 16 -16.81 2.42 19.03
C SER A 16 -15.99 2.61 17.76
N ARG A 17 -16.06 3.79 17.14
CA ARG A 17 -15.21 4.15 16.00
C ARG A 17 -13.80 4.47 16.50
N ARG A 18 -12.80 3.86 15.88
CA ARG A 18 -11.38 4.07 16.20
C ARG A 18 -10.62 4.49 14.96
N ARG A 19 -9.98 5.67 15.02
CA ARG A 19 -9.01 6.10 14.00
C ARG A 19 -7.75 5.25 14.08
N VAL A 20 -7.32 4.72 12.95
CA VAL A 20 -6.12 3.90 12.82
C VAL A 20 -5.15 4.60 11.89
N GLU A 21 -3.93 4.85 12.39
CA GLU A 21 -2.80 5.36 11.62
C GLU A 21 -1.59 4.50 11.94
N TYR A 22 -0.97 3.94 10.91
CA TYR A 22 0.16 3.04 11.08
C TYR A 22 1.06 3.04 9.84
N GLU A 23 2.36 2.91 10.08
CA GLU A 23 3.33 2.69 9.02
C GLU A 23 3.91 1.28 9.13
N ILE A 24 3.87 0.53 8.03
CA ILE A 24 4.40 -0.83 7.98
C ILE A 24 5.46 -0.97 6.89
N GLN A 25 6.56 -1.63 7.23
CA GLN A 25 7.57 -2.04 6.26
C GLN A 25 6.98 -3.09 5.33
N ALA A 26 7.17 -2.94 4.02
CA ALA A 26 6.71 -3.90 3.03
C ALA A 26 7.84 -4.36 2.10
N ILE A 27 7.70 -5.58 1.57
CA ILE A 27 8.58 -6.14 0.54
C ILE A 27 7.74 -6.77 -0.57
N ALA A 28 8.13 -6.50 -1.81
CA ALA A 28 7.58 -7.11 -3.02
C ALA A 28 8.71 -7.79 -3.80
N LEU A 29 8.39 -8.91 -4.47
CA LEU A 29 9.34 -9.74 -5.22
C LEU A 29 8.79 -10.03 -6.64
N GLY A 30 9.68 -10.24 -7.61
CA GLY A 30 9.28 -10.54 -8.99
C GLY A 30 8.45 -9.41 -9.62
N ALA A 31 7.34 -9.76 -10.28
CA ALA A 31 6.46 -8.80 -10.95
C ALA A 31 5.90 -7.72 -10.01
N THR A 32 5.49 -8.09 -8.79
CA THR A 32 4.99 -7.12 -7.80
C THR A 32 6.05 -6.08 -7.42
N ALA A 33 7.34 -6.46 -7.43
CA ALA A 33 8.42 -5.52 -7.16
C ALA A 33 8.54 -4.45 -8.26
N GLN A 34 8.33 -4.83 -9.51
CA GLN A 34 8.36 -3.92 -10.67
C GLN A 34 7.18 -2.95 -10.64
N TRP A 35 5.97 -3.45 -10.36
CA TRP A 35 4.79 -2.60 -10.24
C TRP A 35 4.90 -1.62 -9.07
N LEU A 36 5.38 -2.09 -7.92
CA LEU A 36 5.60 -1.21 -6.77
C LEU A 36 6.66 -0.15 -7.03
N GLN A 37 7.70 -0.47 -7.79
CA GLN A 37 8.73 0.49 -8.20
C GLN A 37 8.17 1.56 -9.16
N ALA A 38 7.18 1.21 -9.99
CA ALA A 38 6.50 2.13 -10.89
C ALA A 38 5.45 3.02 -10.19
N ALA A 39 5.05 2.69 -8.95
CA ALA A 39 4.12 3.48 -8.19
C ALA A 39 4.78 4.77 -7.65
N ASN A 40 4.09 5.91 -7.79
CA ASN A 40 4.55 7.15 -7.19
C ASN A 40 4.38 7.12 -5.67
N PRO A 41 5.32 7.67 -4.87
CA PRO A 41 5.10 7.89 -3.45
C PRO A 41 3.80 8.65 -3.21
N GLY A 42 2.99 8.18 -2.25
CA GLY A 42 1.67 8.75 -1.96
C GLY A 42 0.54 8.20 -2.83
N ALA A 43 0.81 7.35 -3.83
CA ALA A 43 -0.23 6.66 -4.57
C ALA A 43 -1.10 5.80 -3.65
N ALA A 44 -2.41 5.84 -3.87
CA ALA A 44 -3.34 4.96 -3.18
C ALA A 44 -3.29 3.56 -3.81
N LEU A 45 -2.99 2.56 -2.97
CA LEU A 45 -2.83 1.18 -3.39
C LEU A 45 -3.70 0.29 -2.50
N GLN A 46 -4.25 -0.76 -3.10
CA GLN A 46 -4.75 -1.93 -2.40
C GLN A 46 -3.68 -3.01 -2.48
N LEU A 47 -3.21 -3.44 -1.31
CA LEU A 47 -2.12 -4.40 -1.18
C LEU A 47 -2.61 -5.64 -0.45
N THR A 48 -2.35 -6.80 -1.02
CA THR A 48 -2.64 -8.10 -0.40
C THR A 48 -1.34 -8.86 -0.23
N GLY A 49 -1.25 -9.64 0.85
CA GLY A 49 -0.03 -10.34 1.21
C GLY A 49 -0.12 -11.09 2.53
N PHE A 50 1.03 -11.37 3.12
CA PHE A 50 1.14 -11.98 4.44
C PHE A 50 2.18 -11.25 5.31
N LEU A 51 2.07 -11.39 6.62
CA LEU A 51 3.01 -10.79 7.57
C LEU A 51 4.12 -11.78 7.95
N ALA A 52 5.35 -11.29 8.03
CA ALA A 52 6.48 -12.04 8.59
C ALA A 52 7.37 -11.11 9.42
N ALA A 53 8.18 -11.69 10.31
CA ALA A 53 9.22 -10.92 10.99
C ALA A 53 10.25 -10.42 9.97
N ARG A 54 10.72 -9.17 10.14
CA ARG A 54 11.74 -8.59 9.23
C ARG A 54 13.03 -9.41 9.14
N SER A 55 13.39 -10.11 10.21
CA SER A 55 14.53 -11.03 10.29
C SER A 55 14.29 -12.05 11.40
N ARG A 56 15.14 -13.09 11.50
CA ARG A 56 14.99 -14.21 12.45
C ARG A 56 14.67 -13.80 13.90
N ASN A 57 15.21 -12.67 14.35
CA ASN A 57 15.06 -12.20 15.74
C ASN A 57 14.25 -10.89 15.84
N SER A 58 13.68 -10.40 14.73
CA SER A 58 12.93 -9.14 14.73
C SER A 58 11.53 -9.33 15.31
N LYS A 59 11.11 -8.41 16.19
CA LYS A 59 9.70 -8.29 16.61
C LYS A 59 8.88 -7.40 15.70
N GLN A 60 9.51 -6.77 14.71
CA GLN A 60 8.82 -5.88 13.78
C GLN A 60 8.23 -6.70 12.62
N PRO A 61 6.90 -6.66 12.43
CA PRO A 61 6.27 -7.27 11.28
C PRO A 61 6.60 -6.48 10.00
N ARG A 62 6.69 -7.20 8.89
CA ARG A 62 6.75 -6.67 7.54
C ARG A 62 5.69 -7.34 6.68
N LEU A 63 5.06 -6.56 5.81
CA LEU A 63 4.15 -7.07 4.80
C LEU A 63 4.94 -7.63 3.60
N HIS A 64 4.72 -8.91 3.28
CA HIS A 64 5.15 -9.52 2.04
C HIS A 64 4.02 -9.44 1.03
N ILE A 65 4.18 -8.59 0.01
CA ILE A 65 3.14 -8.27 -0.96
C ILE A 65 3.06 -9.39 -2.00
N THR A 66 1.86 -9.92 -2.20
CA THR A 66 1.53 -10.92 -3.23
C THR A 66 0.67 -10.32 -4.34
N THR A 67 -0.13 -9.29 -4.07
CA THR A 67 -0.96 -8.60 -5.07
C THR A 67 -0.94 -7.09 -4.84
N ILE A 68 -0.95 -6.34 -5.93
CA ILE A 68 -1.04 -4.87 -5.94
C ILE A 68 -2.16 -4.49 -6.89
N GLU A 69 -3.10 -3.70 -6.38
CA GLU A 69 -4.15 -3.07 -7.15
C GLU A 69 -4.01 -1.55 -7.00
N PHE A 70 -3.90 -0.86 -8.13
CA PHE A 70 -3.87 0.59 -8.15
C PHE A 70 -5.29 1.09 -8.00
N VAL A 71 -5.55 1.89 -6.97
CA VAL A 71 -6.85 2.52 -6.82
C VAL A 71 -6.84 3.75 -7.72
N GLU A 72 -7.50 3.67 -8.87
CA GLU A 72 -7.72 4.84 -9.71
C GLU A 72 -8.61 5.84 -8.95
N GLY A 73 -7.97 6.89 -8.41
CA GLY A 73 -8.63 8.01 -7.76
C GLY A 73 -8.22 9.30 -8.46
N ASN A 74 -9.15 9.87 -9.22
CA ASN A 74 -9.11 11.15 -9.93
C ASN A 74 -8.36 12.26 -9.17
N GLN A 75 -7.05 12.38 -9.37
CA GLN A 75 -6.26 13.53 -8.95
C GLN A 75 -5.41 13.96 -10.16
N ASP A 76 -5.85 15.06 -10.79
CA ASP A 76 -5.17 15.81 -11.86
C ASP A 76 -5.13 15.22 -13.28
N GLY A 77 -6.26 14.67 -13.76
CA GLY A 77 -6.50 14.53 -15.18
C GLY A 77 -6.92 15.86 -15.81
N LYS A 78 -5.97 16.71 -16.26
CA LYS A 78 -6.29 17.66 -17.34
C LYS A 78 -6.82 16.83 -18.50
N VAL A 79 -8.12 16.93 -18.76
CA VAL A 79 -8.75 16.36 -19.94
C VAL A 79 -8.12 17.04 -21.15
N LEU A 80 -7.15 16.39 -21.78
CA LEU A 80 -6.76 16.73 -23.14
C LEU A 80 -7.87 16.20 -24.04
N GLN A 81 -8.89 17.04 -24.26
CA GLN A 81 -9.78 16.86 -25.40
C GLN A 81 -8.90 16.97 -26.65
N LYS A 82 -8.74 15.85 -27.36
CA LYS A 82 -8.40 15.91 -28.78
C LYS A 82 -9.71 16.07 -29.53
N GLU A 83 -9.88 17.24 -30.13
CA GLU A 83 -10.87 17.48 -31.17
C GLU A 83 -10.67 16.50 -32.33
N GLY A 84 -11.79 15.99 -32.83
CA GLY A 84 -11.93 15.19 -34.04
C GLY A 84 -13.40 15.16 -34.42
#